data_AF-X6LBQ6-F1
#
_entry.id   AF-X6LBQ6-F1
#
_cell.length_a   1.000
_cell.length_b   1.000
_cell.length_c   1.000
_cell.angle_alpha   90.00
_cell.angle_beta   90.00
_cell.angle_gamma   90.00
#
_symmetry.space_group_name_H-M   'P 1'
#
loop_
_entity.id
_entity.type
_entity.pdbx_description
1 polymer ?
#
loop_
_entity_poly.entity_id
_entity_poly.type
_entity_poly.pdbx_seq_one_letter_code
_entity_poly.pdbx_strand_id
1 'polypeptide(L)'
;MSTQVNNFQTLPELPKPFADAQCILFKEELLICGGKQINDCYSYHTLKKQYKYICSYPNDAKIYGHCIIQLNHPQTNPNEIDLLSFGGQDEDIMKQTFSMKYKS
;
A
#
# COMPACT_ATOMS: atom_id res chain seq x y z
N MET A 1 28.89 -30.85 -1.16
CA MET A 1 27.57 -30.54 -0.61
C MET A 1 27.25 -29.08 -0.96
N SER A 2 26.26 -28.82 -1.80
CA SER A 2 25.83 -27.46 -2.13
C SER A 2 24.95 -26.94 -1.00
N THR A 3 25.41 -25.94 -0.25
CA THR A 3 24.55 -25.22 0.71
C THR A 3 23.50 -24.45 -0.09
N GLN A 4 22.25 -24.88 0.00
CA GLN A 4 21.12 -24.15 -0.56
C GLN A 4 20.97 -22.84 0.24
N VAL A 5 21.47 -21.74 -0.31
CA VAL A 5 21.24 -20.41 0.25
C VAL A 5 19.81 -20.04 -0.09
N ASN A 6 18.94 -19.99 0.92
CA ASN A 6 17.61 -19.43 0.74
C ASN A 6 17.74 -17.90 0.79
N ASN A 7 17.68 -17.27 -0.39
CA ASN A 7 17.78 -15.81 -0.53
C ASN A 7 16.51 -15.07 -0.08
N PHE A 8 15.44 -15.80 0.30
CA PHE A 8 14.19 -15.23 0.77
C PHE A 8 14.07 -15.36 2.28
N GLN A 9 13.67 -14.25 2.93
CA GLN A 9 13.30 -14.23 4.34
C GLN A 9 11.80 -13.97 4.46
N THR A 10 11.11 -14.81 5.23
CA THR A 10 9.72 -14.58 5.62
C THR A 10 9.63 -13.37 6.55
N LEU A 11 8.69 -12.47 6.27
CA LEU A 11 8.37 -11.32 7.12
C LEU A 11 7.30 -11.71 8.15
N PRO A 12 7.08 -10.90 9.21
CA PRO A 12 5.93 -11.08 10.09
C PRO A 12 4.62 -11.15 9.30
N GLU A 13 3.64 -11.87 9.83
CA GLU A 13 2.34 -12.00 9.17
C GLU A 13 1.64 -10.64 9.05
N LEU A 14 0.96 -10.43 7.92
CA LEU A 14 0.15 -9.24 7.70
C LEU A 14 -1.03 -9.21 8.70
N PRO A 15 -1.45 -8.03 9.17
CA PRO A 15 -2.63 -7.91 10.03
C PRO A 15 -3.91 -8.45 9.39
N LYS A 16 -3.98 -8.45 8.05
CA LYS A 16 -5.06 -9.00 7.24
C LYS A 16 -4.49 -9.70 6.01
N PRO A 17 -5.13 -10.78 5.51
CA PRO A 17 -4.71 -11.41 4.26
C PRO A 17 -5.04 -10.48 3.09
N PHE A 18 -4.00 -9.89 2.50
CA PHE A 18 -4.12 -9.06 1.31
C PHE A 18 -4.01 -9.90 0.05
N ALA A 19 -4.91 -9.67 -0.90
CA ALA A 19 -4.81 -10.18 -2.27
C ALA A 19 -4.80 -8.98 -3.23
N ASP A 20 -3.95 -9.02 -4.26
CA ASP A 20 -3.82 -7.96 -5.29
C ASP A 20 -3.57 -6.55 -4.72
N ALA A 21 -2.95 -6.46 -3.54
CA ALA A 21 -2.61 -5.20 -2.90
C ALA A 21 -1.55 -4.43 -3.69
N GLN A 22 -1.70 -3.11 -3.72
CA GLN A 22 -0.68 -2.22 -4.28
C GLN A 22 0.26 -1.77 -3.18
N CYS A 23 1.55 -1.74 -3.52
CA CYS A 23 2.60 -1.39 -2.57
C CYS A 23 3.52 -0.32 -3.15
N ILE A 24 3.96 0.62 -2.30
CA ILE A 24 4.98 1.60 -2.64
C ILE A 24 6.03 1.69 -1.52
N LEU A 25 7.31 1.68 -1.90
CA LEU A 25 8.40 1.88 -0.97
C LEU A 25 8.59 3.39 -0.75
N PHE A 26 8.53 3.83 0.50
CA PHE A 26 8.85 5.19 0.91
C PHE A 26 9.74 5.16 2.14
N LYS A 27 11.00 5.55 1.97
CA LYS A 27 12.05 5.45 3.00
C LYS A 27 12.17 4.01 3.54
N GLU A 28 12.13 3.84 4.86
CA GLU A 28 12.20 2.54 5.52
C GLU A 28 10.83 1.84 5.59
N GLU A 29 9.78 2.39 4.99
CA GLU A 29 8.42 1.84 5.03
C GLU A 29 7.92 1.36 3.66
N LEU A 30 7.34 0.16 3.62
CA LEU A 30 6.51 -0.30 2.51
C LEU A 30 5.05 0.06 2.82
N LEU A 31 4.48 1.01 2.09
CA LEU A 31 3.06 1.34 2.18
C LEU A 31 2.29 0.31 1.36
N ILE A 32 1.30 -0.33 1.97
CA ILE A 32 0.45 -1.39 1.41
C ILE A 32 -0.96 -0.85 1.48
N CYS A 33 -1.64 -0.72 0.35
CA CYS A 33 -2.90 0.00 0.28
C CYS A 33 -3.96 -0.85 -0.43
N GLY A 34 -4.99 -1.20 0.35
CA GLY A 34 -6.13 -1.98 -0.11
C GLY A 34 -5.75 -3.33 -0.75
N GLY A 35 -6.72 -3.93 -1.40
CA GLY A 35 -6.60 -5.21 -2.09
C GLY A 35 -7.99 -5.68 -2.48
N LYS A 36 -8.10 -6.89 -3.06
CA LYS A 36 -9.38 -7.50 -3.37
C LYS A 36 -10.22 -7.61 -2.09
N GLN A 37 -11.30 -6.81 -2.01
CA GLN A 37 -12.20 -6.74 -0.83
C GLN A 37 -11.53 -6.26 0.48
N ILE A 38 -10.34 -5.67 0.40
CA ILE A 38 -9.68 -5.05 1.56
C ILE A 38 -9.55 -3.56 1.30
N ASN A 39 -10.08 -2.75 2.21
CA ASN A 39 -10.00 -1.29 2.12
C ASN A 39 -8.87 -0.71 2.96
N ASP A 40 -8.27 -1.50 3.86
CA ASP A 40 -7.29 -0.99 4.80
C ASP A 40 -5.92 -0.78 4.16
N CYS A 41 -5.24 0.26 4.64
CA CYS A 41 -3.88 0.60 4.28
C CYS A 41 -2.98 0.48 5.50
N TYR A 42 -1.80 -0.10 5.32
CA TYR A 42 -0.78 -0.30 6.35
C TYR A 42 0.58 0.18 5.86
N SER A 43 1.45 0.59 6.76
CA SER A 43 2.89 0.68 6.51
C SER A 43 3.58 -0.52 7.15
N TYR A 44 4.56 -1.09 6.47
CA TYR A 44 5.49 -2.06 7.03
C TYR A 44 6.87 -1.44 7.14
N HIS A 45 7.33 -1.23 8.36
CA HIS A 45 8.66 -0.68 8.60
C HIS A 45 9.70 -1.80 8.46
N THR A 46 10.55 -1.71 7.44
CA THR A 46 11.54 -2.73 7.05
C THR A 46 12.55 -3.06 8.15
N LEU A 47 13.07 -2.04 8.84
CA LEU A 47 14.02 -2.22 9.96
C LEU A 47 13.35 -2.71 11.25
N LYS A 48 12.21 -2.12 11.64
CA LYS A 48 11.49 -2.48 12.87
C LYS A 48 10.73 -3.79 12.75
N LYS A 49 10.49 -4.26 11.51
CA LYS A 49 9.67 -5.44 11.18
C LYS A 49 8.29 -5.37 11.82
N GLN A 50 7.62 -4.23 11.68
CA GLN A 50 6.33 -3.96 12.29
C GLN A 50 5.37 -3.33 11.29
N TYR A 51 4.12 -3.76 11.37
CA TYR A 51 3.02 -3.15 10.64
C TYR A 51 2.37 -2.04 11.47
N LYS A 52 1.96 -0.96 10.80
CA LYS A 52 1.21 0.14 11.38
C LYS A 52 0.02 0.44 10.47
N TYR A 53 -1.17 0.52 11.06
CA TYR A 53 -2.35 0.97 10.33
C TYR A 53 -2.21 2.45 9.92
N ILE A 54 -2.59 2.78 8.69
CA ILE A 54 -2.56 4.14 8.14
C ILE A 54 -3.98 4.71 8.11
N CYS A 55 -4.83 4.13 7.28
CA CYS A 55 -6.20 4.56 6.99
C CYS A 55 -6.94 3.43 6.24
N SER A 56 -8.18 3.67 5.84
CA SER A 56 -8.91 2.79 4.93
C SER A 56 -9.58 3.60 3.83
N TYR A 57 -9.72 3.02 2.65
CA TYR A 57 -10.63 3.52 1.62
C TYR A 57 -12.08 3.53 2.15
N PRO A 58 -12.93 4.44 1.64
CA PRO A 58 -14.35 4.49 2.03
C PRO A 58 -15.06 3.13 1.87
N ASN A 59 -15.95 2.79 2.80
CA ASN A 59 -16.63 1.47 2.82
C ASN A 59 -17.52 1.21 1.59
N ASP A 60 -18.00 2.27 0.95
CA ASP A 60 -18.80 2.21 -0.26
C ASP A 60 -17.95 2.06 -1.54
N ALA A 61 -16.64 2.29 -1.45
CA ALA A 61 -15.71 2.03 -2.54
C ALA A 61 -15.42 0.53 -2.63
N LYS A 62 -16.08 -0.15 -3.57
CA LYS A 62 -15.75 -1.54 -3.93
C LYS A 62 -14.56 -1.54 -4.88
N ILE A 63 -13.39 -1.89 -4.36
CA ILE A 63 -12.14 -1.88 -5.11
C ILE A 63 -11.63 -3.33 -5.28
N TYR A 64 -11.48 -3.76 -6.54
CA TYR A 64 -11.01 -5.09 -6.93
C TYR A 64 -9.66 -4.99 -7.64
N GLY A 65 -8.63 -4.61 -6.89
CA GLY A 65 -7.36 -4.12 -7.44
C GLY A 65 -7.50 -2.67 -7.87
N HIS A 66 -6.42 -1.91 -7.92
CA HIS A 66 -6.40 -0.51 -8.39
C HIS A 66 -4.95 -0.13 -8.67
N CYS A 67 -4.72 1.08 -9.17
CA CYS A 67 -3.37 1.61 -9.33
C CYS A 67 -3.08 2.64 -8.24
N ILE A 68 -1.89 2.58 -7.68
CA ILE A 68 -1.35 3.63 -6.81
C ILE A 68 -0.07 4.17 -7.43
N ILE A 69 0.01 5.49 -7.51
CA ILE A 69 1.20 6.19 -7.99
C ILE A 69 1.62 7.27 -6.99
N GLN A 70 2.92 7.49 -6.91
CA GLN A 70 3.46 8.68 -6.27
C GLN A 70 3.33 9.88 -7.19
N LEU A 71 2.84 10.98 -6.64
CA LEU A 71 2.90 12.28 -7.31
C LEU A 71 4.30 12.86 -7.15
N ASN A 72 5.02 12.99 -8.26
CA ASN A 72 6.33 13.62 -8.27
C ASN A 72 6.20 15.13 -8.47
N HIS A 73 6.22 15.89 -7.38
CA HIS A 73 6.24 17.35 -7.39
C HIS A 73 7.20 17.86 -6.30
N PRO A 74 7.59 19.16 -6.33
CA PRO A 74 8.36 19.74 -5.25
C PRO A 74 7.64 19.54 -3.92
N GLN A 75 8.28 18.78 -3.03
CA GLN A 75 7.79 18.54 -1.67
C GLN A 75 8.48 19.51 -0.72
N THR A 76 7.71 20.14 0.16
CA THR A 76 8.25 21.01 1.22
C THR A 76 8.83 20.20 2.38
N ASN A 77 8.33 18.99 2.59
CA ASN A 77 8.74 18.10 3.66
C ASN A 77 9.28 16.78 3.08
N PRO A 78 10.57 16.43 3.28
CA PRO A 78 11.14 15.20 2.76
C PRO A 78 10.61 13.94 3.46
N ASN A 79 9.83 14.09 4.54
CA ASN A 79 9.18 12.98 5.25
C ASN A 79 7.74 12.75 4.78
N GLU A 80 7.26 13.49 3.78
CA GLU A 80 5.93 13.34 3.21
C GLU A 80 5.97 12.76 1.80
N ILE A 81 4.91 12.02 1.46
CA ILE A 81 4.64 11.51 0.12
C ILE A 81 3.17 11.76 -0.20
N ASP A 82 2.91 12.28 -1.39
CA ASP A 82 1.56 12.42 -1.93
C ASP A 82 1.30 11.30 -2.93
N LEU A 83 0.22 10.55 -2.70
CA LEU A 83 -0.19 9.40 -3.50
C LEU A 83 -1.52 9.67 -4.17
N LEU A 84 -1.67 9.17 -5.40
CA LEU A 84 -2.96 9.03 -6.06
C LEU A 84 -3.29 7.56 -6.23
N SER A 85 -4.53 7.22 -5.91
CA SER A 85 -5.10 5.90 -6.05
C SER A 85 -6.32 5.99 -6.96
N PHE A 86 -6.37 5.21 -8.04
CA PHE A 86 -7.47 5.29 -8.99
C PHE A 86 -7.77 3.95 -9.67
N GLY A 87 -9.02 3.83 -10.11
CA GLY A 87 -9.55 2.62 -10.73
C GLY A 87 -9.96 1.56 -9.71
N GLY A 88 -10.23 0.36 -10.21
CA GLY A 88 -10.58 -0.79 -9.37
C GLY A 88 -12.06 -1.05 -9.15
N GLN A 89 -12.90 -0.12 -9.56
CA GLN A 89 -14.35 -0.33 -9.58
C GLN A 89 -14.74 -1.14 -10.82
N ASP A 90 -15.85 -1.88 -10.75
CA ASP A 90 -16.42 -2.64 -11.87
C ASP A 90 -16.88 -1.73 -13.03
N GLU A 91 -17.16 -2.31 -14.21
CA GLU A 91 -17.52 -1.58 -15.44
C GLU A 91 -18.70 -0.61 -15.24
N ASP A 92 -19.73 -1.03 -14.51
CA ASP A 92 -20.95 -0.25 -14.26
C ASP A 92 -20.85 0.70 -13.05
N ILE A 93 -19.69 0.78 -12.40
CA ILE A 93 -19.47 1.64 -11.23
C ILE A 93 -18.66 2.86 -11.64
N MET A 94 -19.12 4.04 -11.22
CA MET A 94 -18.40 5.30 -11.40
C MET A 94 -16.97 5.17 -10.88
N LYS A 95 -15.98 5.45 -11.74
CA LYS A 95 -14.57 5.40 -11.36
C LYS A 95 -14.26 6.50 -10.37
N GLN A 96 -13.53 6.16 -9.32
CA GLN A 96 -13.13 7.10 -8.28
C GLN A 96 -11.62 7.24 -8.24
N THR A 97 -11.19 8.42 -7.84
CA THR A 97 -9.79 8.76 -7.58
C THR A 97 -9.69 9.25 -6.15
N PHE A 98 -8.74 8.71 -5.40
CA PHE A 98 -8.43 9.08 -4.04
C PHE A 98 -7.02 9.69 -3.98
N SER A 99 -6.84 10.65 -3.08
CA SER A 99 -5.54 11.21 -2.75
C SER A 99 -5.21 10.91 -1.29
N MET A 100 -3.94 10.61 -1.02
CA MET A 100 -3.42 10.43 0.33
C MET A 100 -2.11 11.17 0.47
N LYS A 101 -2.04 12.04 1.48
CA LYS A 101 -0.77 12.59 1.97
C LYS A 101 -0.34 11.75 3.17
N TYR A 102 0.78 11.05 3.03
CA TYR A 102 1.35 10.23 4.09
C TYR A 102 2.64 10.84 4.62
N LYS A 103 2.87 10.72 5.93
CA LYS A 103 4.09 11.12 6.60
C LYS A 103 4.70 9.92 7.33
N SER A 104 5.94 9.58 6.96
CA SER A 104 6.73 8.50 7.57
C SER A 104 7.20 8.90 8.97
#